data_AF-A0AAW6MAG1-F1
#
_entry.id   AF-A0AAW6MAG1-F1
#
_cell.length_a   1.000
_cell.length_b   1.000
_cell.length_c   1.000
_cell.angle_alpha   90.00
_cell.angle_beta   90.00
_cell.angle_gamma   90.00
#
_symmetry.space_group_name_H-M   'P 1'
#
loop_
_entity.id
_entity.type
_entity.pdbx_description
1 polymer ?
#
loop_
_entity_poly.entity_id
_entity_poly.type
_entity_poly.pdbx_seq_one_letter_code
_entity_poly.pdbx_strand_id
1 'polypeptide(L)'
;DITRNKTVTATLKDGVFQANLTGLAYNTSYHVRAYAVNGKGVGYSAYIIIKTGSSAKVTIVNMAAGNSSPSTLDVSATVSADGGAEITERGFVYSSKGTPSVEE
;
A
#
# COMPACT_ATOMS: atom_id res chain seq x y z
N ASP A 1 7.45 -8.20 -6.48
CA ASP A 1 6.99 -9.59 -6.58
C ASP A 1 7.04 -10.31 -5.23
N ILE A 2 5.89 -10.75 -4.72
CA ILE A 2 5.73 -11.42 -3.40
C ILE A 2 5.66 -12.95 -3.52
N THR A 3 5.74 -13.48 -4.74
CA THR A 3 5.77 -14.91 -5.07
C THR A 3 7.13 -15.57 -4.83
N ARG A 4 8.18 -14.78 -4.56
CA ARG A 4 9.51 -15.28 -4.18
C ARG A 4 9.73 -15.17 -2.68
N ASN A 5 10.38 -16.18 -2.10
CA ASN A 5 10.82 -16.14 -0.72
C ASN A 5 11.67 -14.89 -0.48
N LYS A 6 11.24 -14.05 0.47
CA LYS A 6 11.99 -12.87 0.91
C LYS A 6 12.46 -13.08 2.33
N THR A 7 13.68 -12.65 2.60
CA THR A 7 14.23 -12.58 3.95
C THR A 7 14.31 -11.12 4.39
N VAL A 8 14.19 -10.90 5.70
CA VAL A 8 14.41 -9.61 6.34
C VAL A 8 15.45 -9.81 7.43
N THR A 9 16.38 -8.88 7.55
CA THR A 9 17.35 -8.92 8.66
C THR A 9 16.63 -8.59 9.95
N ALA A 10 16.70 -9.49 10.92
CA ALA A 10 16.13 -9.28 12.24
C ALA A 10 17.12 -8.54 13.16
N THR A 11 16.59 -7.71 14.05
CA THR A 11 17.35 -7.12 15.15
C THR A 11 17.27 -8.05 16.34
N LEU A 12 18.43 -8.41 16.91
CA LEU A 12 18.51 -9.19 18.15
C LEU A 12 18.53 -8.25 19.35
N LYS A 13 17.57 -8.41 20.26
CA LYS A 13 17.49 -7.68 21.52
C LYS A 13 17.04 -8.64 22.63
N ASP A 14 17.82 -8.73 23.70
CA ASP A 14 17.50 -9.52 24.90
C ASP A 14 17.13 -11.00 24.60
N GLY A 15 17.82 -11.62 23.65
CA GLY A 15 17.58 -13.02 23.25
C GLY A 15 16.41 -13.23 22.28
N VAL A 16 15.71 -12.17 21.88
CA VAL A 16 14.62 -12.20 20.91
C VAL A 16 15.08 -11.52 19.62
N PHE A 17 14.87 -12.16 18.47
CA PHE A 17 15.07 -11.51 17.18
C PHE A 17 13.73 -11.09 16.58
N GLN A 18 13.65 -9.86 16.10
CA GLN A 18 12.42 -9.25 15.59
C GLN A 18 12.68 -8.43 14.33
N ALA A 19 11.69 -8.33 13.46
CA ALA A 19 11.77 -7.57 12.21
C ALA A 19 10.40 -7.00 11.81
N ASN A 20 10.41 -5.89 11.07
CA ASN A 20 9.23 -5.35 10.40
C ASN A 20 9.19 -5.83 8.96
N LEU A 21 8.08 -6.47 8.57
CA LEU A 21 7.82 -6.85 7.17
C LEU A 21 7.15 -5.69 6.45
N THR A 22 7.71 -5.25 5.32
CA THR A 22 7.21 -4.12 4.54
C THR A 22 6.94 -4.51 3.08
N GLY A 23 6.18 -3.68 2.36
CA GLY A 23 5.83 -3.96 0.96
C GLY A 23 4.91 -5.17 0.77
N LEU A 24 4.08 -5.46 1.78
CA LEU A 24 3.06 -6.51 1.72
C LEU A 24 1.79 -5.96 1.04
N ALA A 25 1.13 -6.80 0.26
CA ALA A 25 -0.18 -6.51 -0.31
C ALA A 25 -1.26 -6.58 0.77
N TYR A 26 -2.31 -5.79 0.62
CA TYR A 26 -3.46 -5.74 1.52
C TYR A 26 -4.36 -6.96 1.37
N ASN A 27 -5.12 -7.27 2.42
CA ASN A 27 -6.07 -8.39 2.46
C ASN A 27 -5.46 -9.73 1.97
N THR A 28 -4.15 -9.92 2.15
CA THR A 28 -3.37 -11.03 1.58
C THR A 28 -2.78 -11.88 2.70
N SER A 29 -2.90 -13.20 2.56
CA SER A 29 -2.34 -14.17 3.50
C SER A 29 -0.86 -14.46 3.18
N TYR A 30 -0.02 -14.46 4.21
CA TYR A 30 1.41 -14.72 4.13
C TYR A 30 1.79 -15.87 5.06
N HIS A 31 2.59 -16.81 4.54
CA HIS A 31 3.24 -17.86 5.33
C HIS A 31 4.57 -17.32 5.86
N VAL A 32 4.70 -17.21 7.17
CA VAL A 32 5.89 -16.64 7.82
C VAL A 32 6.51 -17.68 8.74
N ARG A 33 7.83 -17.87 8.63
CA ARG A 33 8.61 -18.67 9.58
C ARG A 33 9.95 -18.01 9.85
N ALA A 34 10.48 -18.24 11.04
CA ALA A 34 11.83 -17.82 11.39
C ALA A 34 12.86 -18.77 10.80
N TYR A 35 14.07 -18.24 10.56
CA TYR A 35 15.24 -19.04 10.21
C TYR A 35 16.49 -18.49 10.92
N ALA A 36 17.45 -19.36 11.18
CA ALA A 36 18.77 -19.00 11.68
C ALA A 36 19.82 -19.84 10.98
N VAL A 37 20.99 -19.26 10.72
CA VAL A 37 22.09 -19.90 10.00
C VAL A 37 23.31 -19.98 10.92
N ASN A 38 23.95 -21.15 10.98
CA ASN A 38 25.25 -21.34 11.60
C ASN A 38 26.19 -22.10 10.66
N GLY A 39 27.43 -22.36 11.08
CA GLY A 39 28.42 -23.07 10.25
C GLY A 39 28.07 -24.52 9.90
N LYS A 40 26.97 -25.08 10.42
CA LYS A 40 26.48 -26.44 10.11
C LYS A 40 25.25 -26.44 9.21
N GLY A 41 24.57 -25.31 9.02
CA GLY A 41 23.41 -25.20 8.14
C GLY A 41 22.36 -24.19 8.60
N VAL A 42 21.13 -24.39 8.12
CA VAL A 42 19.97 -23.52 8.39
C VAL A 42 18.93 -24.26 9.20
N GLY A 43 18.54 -23.69 10.34
CA GLY A 43 17.37 -24.11 11.12
C GLY A 43 16.16 -23.25 10.76
N TYR A 44 14.96 -23.85 10.82
CA TYR A 44 13.69 -23.16 10.56
C TYR A 44 12.68 -23.46 11.66
N SER A 45 11.83 -22.49 11.98
CA SER A 45 10.67 -22.73 12.83
C SER A 45 9.52 -23.39 12.06
N ALA A 46 8.47 -23.80 12.79
CA ALA A 46 7.15 -23.96 12.18
C ALA A 46 6.69 -22.64 11.56
N TYR A 47 5.90 -22.70 10.48
CA TYR A 47 5.33 -21.51 9.89
C TYR A 47 3.98 -21.18 10.52
N ILE A 48 3.64 -19.90 10.48
CA ILE A 48 2.31 -19.37 10.78
C ILE A 48 1.74 -18.72 9.52
N ILE A 49 0.41 -18.60 9.46
CA ILE A 49 -0.28 -17.84 8.42
C ILE A 49 -0.81 -16.56 9.06
N ILE A 50 -0.39 -15.41 8.54
CA ILE A 50 -0.89 -14.09 8.95
C ILE A 50 -1.56 -13.42 7.75
N LYS A 51 -2.65 -12.71 7.98
CA LYS A 51 -3.35 -11.96 6.94
C LYS A 51 -3.21 -10.47 7.19
N THR A 52 -2.78 -9.72 6.18
CA THR A 52 -2.73 -8.25 6.25
C THR A 52 -4.13 -7.66 6.30
N GLY A 53 -4.26 -6.48 6.91
CA GLY A 53 -5.52 -5.74 6.95
C GLY A 53 -6.00 -5.32 5.57
N SER A 54 -7.27 -4.93 5.47
CA SER A 54 -7.85 -4.33 4.27
C SER A 54 -7.37 -2.90 4.06
N SER A 55 -7.34 -2.47 2.80
CA SER A 55 -7.19 -1.06 2.45
C SER A 55 -8.52 -0.32 2.56
N ALA A 56 -8.46 1.01 2.59
CA ALA A 56 -9.59 1.92 2.53
C ALA A 56 -9.62 2.67 1.18
N LYS A 57 -10.71 3.40 0.93
CA LYS A 57 -10.77 4.31 -0.23
C LYS A 57 -9.75 5.44 -0.06
N VAL A 58 -9.15 5.86 -1.18
CA VAL A 58 -8.32 7.07 -1.24
C VAL A 58 -9.15 8.28 -0.78
N THR A 59 -8.51 9.18 -0.02
CA THR A 59 -9.14 10.43 0.42
C THR A 59 -8.50 11.59 -0.34
N ILE A 60 -9.33 12.41 -0.99
CA ILE A 60 -8.94 13.60 -1.73
C ILE A 60 -9.47 14.83 -0.99
N VAL A 61 -8.63 15.85 -0.87
CA VAL A 61 -8.93 17.15 -0.26
C VAL A 61 -8.43 18.27 -1.15
N ASN A 62 -8.70 19.51 -0.74
CA ASN A 62 -8.17 20.73 -1.37
C ASN A 62 -8.50 20.84 -2.87
N MET A 63 -9.73 20.49 -3.26
CA MET A 63 -10.21 20.73 -4.63
C MET A 63 -10.26 22.24 -4.88
N ALA A 64 -9.55 22.71 -5.89
CA ALA A 64 -9.46 24.11 -6.26
C ALA A 64 -9.49 24.28 -7.79
N ALA A 65 -9.96 25.43 -8.23
CA ALA A 65 -9.97 25.84 -9.64
C ALA A 65 -9.45 27.26 -9.79
N GLY A 66 -8.81 27.57 -10.93
CA GLY A 66 -8.23 28.88 -11.23
C GLY A 66 -8.00 29.09 -12.73
N ASN A 67 -7.53 30.29 -13.11
CA ASN A 67 -7.19 30.64 -14.49
C ASN A 67 -8.31 30.36 -15.52
N SER A 68 -9.55 30.72 -15.16
CA SER A 68 -10.70 30.53 -16.04
C SER A 68 -10.62 31.42 -17.29
N SER A 69 -10.77 30.83 -18.46
CA SER A 69 -10.86 31.44 -19.79
C SER A 69 -12.15 30.98 -20.49
N PRO A 70 -12.60 31.54 -21.62
CA PRO A 70 -13.84 31.12 -22.27
C PRO A 70 -13.96 29.61 -22.59
N SER A 71 -12.83 28.91 -22.71
CA SER A 71 -12.80 27.47 -23.02
C SER A 71 -11.84 26.65 -22.15
N THR A 72 -11.23 27.23 -21.12
CA THR A 72 -10.26 26.52 -20.26
C THR A 72 -10.41 26.88 -18.80
N LEU A 73 -10.02 25.96 -17.92
CA LEU A 73 -9.96 26.14 -16.49
C LEU A 73 -8.88 25.22 -15.93
N ASP A 74 -8.04 25.75 -15.03
CA ASP A 74 -7.08 24.94 -14.31
C ASP A 74 -7.74 24.34 -13.06
N VAL A 75 -7.50 23.06 -12.79
CA VAL A 75 -8.01 22.36 -11.61
C VAL A 75 -6.88 21.65 -10.87
N SER A 76 -6.99 21.60 -9.55
CA SER A 76 -6.02 20.93 -8.69
C SER A 76 -6.72 20.30 -7.48
N ALA A 77 -6.12 19.24 -6.94
CA ALA A 77 -6.55 18.57 -5.73
C ALA A 77 -5.36 17.84 -5.09
N THR A 78 -5.48 17.48 -3.81
CA THR A 78 -4.42 16.78 -3.08
C THR A 78 -4.93 15.45 -2.54
N VAL A 79 -4.15 14.39 -2.71
CA VAL A 79 -4.37 13.12 -2.00
C VAL A 79 -3.91 13.31 -0.55
N SER A 80 -4.84 13.29 0.40
CA SER A 80 -4.48 13.37 1.83
C SER A 80 -4.18 11.99 2.44
N ALA A 81 -4.77 10.94 1.89
CA ALA A 81 -4.51 9.56 2.30
C ALA A 81 -4.71 8.61 1.12
N ASP A 82 -3.78 7.67 0.94
CA ASP A 82 -3.87 6.62 -0.09
C ASP A 82 -4.77 5.43 0.33
N GLY A 83 -5.35 5.50 1.54
CA GLY A 83 -6.14 4.42 2.10
C GLY A 83 -5.32 3.17 2.43
N GLY A 84 -3.99 3.28 2.43
CA GLY A 84 -3.11 2.12 2.46
C GLY A 84 -3.37 1.24 1.25
N ALA A 85 -3.29 1.78 0.04
CA ALA A 85 -3.19 1.01 -1.20
C ALA A 85 -2.38 1.83 -2.21
N GLU A 86 -1.69 1.15 -3.12
CA GLU A 86 -1.01 1.87 -4.20
C GLU A 86 -2.04 2.55 -5.11
N ILE A 87 -1.89 3.86 -5.33
CA ILE A 87 -2.75 4.62 -6.23
C ILE A 87 -2.22 4.46 -7.66
N THR A 88 -2.98 3.73 -8.47
CA THR A 88 -2.63 3.42 -9.86
C THR A 88 -3.01 4.53 -10.85
N GLU A 89 -3.98 5.37 -10.53
CA GLU A 89 -4.47 6.44 -11.40
C GLU A 89 -4.96 7.67 -10.60
N ARG A 90 -4.82 8.86 -11.18
CA ARG A 90 -5.34 10.13 -10.67
C ARG A 90 -5.87 10.95 -11.84
N GLY A 91 -7.01 11.60 -11.65
CA GLY A 91 -7.62 12.44 -12.67
C GLY A 91 -8.76 13.29 -12.12
N PHE A 92 -9.40 14.02 -13.02
CA PHE A 92 -10.61 14.79 -12.73
C PHE A 92 -11.71 14.32 -13.67
N VAL A 93 -12.90 14.06 -13.12
CA VAL A 93 -14.10 13.80 -13.90
C VAL A 93 -14.97 15.06 -13.89
N TYR A 94 -15.47 15.46 -15.05
CA TYR A 94 -16.27 16.67 -15.21
C TYR A 94 -17.45 16.43 -16.17
N SER A 95 -18.53 17.17 -15.96
CA SER A 95 -19.71 17.12 -16.82
C SER A 95 -20.38 18.50 -16.84
N SER A 96 -21.00 18.87 -17.97
CA SER A 96 -21.86 20.05 -18.06
C SER A 96 -23.26 19.82 -17.48
N LYS A 97 -23.57 18.57 -17.05
CA LYS A 97 -24.86 18.15 -16.50
C LYS A 97 -24.70 17.08 -15.42
N GLY A 98 -25.46 17.18 -14.33
CA GLY A 98 -25.51 16.14 -13.28
C GLY A 98 -24.23 16.01 -12.46
N THR A 99 -24.06 14.86 -11.82
CA THR A 99 -22.87 14.53 -11.00
C THR A 99 -21.92 13.67 -11.83
N PRO A 100 -20.68 14.11 -12.10
CA PRO A 100 -19.73 13.33 -12.87
C PRO A 100 -19.28 12.07 -12.10
N SER A 101 -19.22 10.93 -12.79
CA SER A 101 -18.74 9.64 -12.27
C SER A 101 -17.72 9.01 -13.22
N VAL A 102 -16.79 8.23 -12.66
CA VAL A 102 -15.87 7.38 -13.44
C VAL A 102 -16.47 6.00 -13.73
N GLU A 103 -17.57 5.68 -13.08
CA GLU A 103 -18.40 4.50 -13.34
C GLU A 103 -19.49 4.89 -14.35
N GLU A 104 -19.78 3.99 -15.30
CA GLU A 104 -20.83 4.15 -16.32
C GLU A 104 -22.22 3.76 -15.80
#